data_AF-A0A974RY35-F1
#
_entry.id   AF-A0A974RY35-F1
#
_cell.length_a   1.000
_cell.length_b   1.000
_cell.length_c   1.000
_cell.angle_alpha   90.00
_cell.angle_beta   90.00
_cell.angle_gamma   90.00
#
_symmetry.space_group_name_H-M   'P 1'
#
loop_
_entity.id
_entity.type
_entity.pdbx_description
1 polymer ?
#
loop_
_entity_poly.entity_id
_entity_poly.type
_entity_poly.pdbx_seq_one_letter_code
_entity_poly.pdbx_strand_id
1 'polypeptide(L)'
;MGLDITMSYRPKSDYAELTTFGYNNPLFAWVEKHIIEEIDIDTEVLITLENLQKLRDTLEQLNETNCQELFPVDDDLYYGVQEYNQDYWNCVAELKRWVTDTLSTFDFEKNDLLLTAWW
;
A
#
# COMPACT_ATOMS: atom_id res chain seq x y z
N MET A 1 -11.54 11.00 -12.69
CA MET A 1 -10.30 10.22 -12.83
C MET A 1 -10.12 9.57 -11.47
N GLY A 2 -9.93 8.25 -11.41
CA GLY A 2 -9.93 7.51 -10.14
C GLY A 2 -8.52 7.42 -9.57
N LEU A 3 -8.39 7.30 -8.24
CA LEU A 3 -7.10 7.12 -7.55
C LEU A 3 -6.47 5.74 -7.86
N ASP A 4 -5.52 5.66 -8.78
CA ASP A 4 -4.77 4.45 -9.05
C ASP A 4 -3.47 4.42 -8.21
N ILE A 5 -3.39 3.51 -7.24
CA ILE A 5 -2.17 3.25 -6.47
C ILE A 5 -1.44 2.08 -7.11
N THR A 6 -0.25 2.33 -7.65
CA THR A 6 0.56 1.31 -8.31
C THR A 6 1.80 1.01 -7.51
N MET A 7 2.02 -0.28 -7.22
CA MET A 7 3.30 -0.80 -6.73
C MET A 7 4.15 -1.25 -7.91
N SER A 8 5.34 -0.69 -8.07
CA SER A 8 6.28 -1.04 -9.12
C SER A 8 7.58 -1.55 -8.53
N TYR A 9 8.29 -2.39 -9.28
CA TYR A 9 9.65 -2.75 -8.92
C TYR A 9 10.62 -2.19 -9.95
N ARG A 10 11.70 -1.59 -9.47
CA ARG A 10 12.77 -1.06 -10.30
C ARG A 10 14.04 -1.82 -9.98
N PRO A 11 14.51 -2.73 -10.86
CA PRO A 11 15.85 -3.26 -10.73
C PRO A 11 16.84 -2.11 -10.65
N LYS A 12 17.75 -2.17 -9.68
CA LYS A 12 18.78 -1.13 -9.51
C LYS A 12 19.71 -1.02 -10.72
N SER A 13 19.64 -2.00 -11.64
CA SER A 13 20.43 -2.07 -12.88
C SER A 13 19.66 -1.79 -14.17
N ASP A 14 18.31 -1.81 -14.19
CA ASP A 14 17.50 -1.45 -15.38
C ASP A 14 15.99 -1.44 -15.07
N TYR A 15 15.15 -0.81 -15.90
CA TYR A 15 13.69 -0.69 -15.68
C TYR A 15 12.91 -2.01 -15.90
N ALA A 16 11.94 -2.32 -15.03
CA ALA A 16 11.04 -3.47 -15.20
C ALA A 16 9.60 -3.19 -14.71
N GLU A 17 8.70 -4.09 -15.08
CA GLU A 17 7.26 -3.90 -15.26
C GLU A 17 6.42 -3.97 -13.96
N LEU A 18 5.20 -3.44 -14.05
CA LEU A 18 4.34 -3.01 -12.94
C LEU A 18 3.47 -4.15 -12.40
N THR A 19 3.26 -4.22 -11.09
CA THR A 19 2.15 -4.99 -10.51
C THR A 19 1.17 -4.02 -9.87
N THR A 20 0.09 -3.70 -10.59
CA THR A 20 -0.93 -2.78 -10.10
C THR A 20 -1.78 -3.46 -9.02
N PHE A 21 -1.95 -2.79 -7.88
CA PHE A 21 -2.98 -3.13 -6.90
C PHE A 21 -4.16 -2.17 -7.10
N GLY A 22 -5.38 -2.69 -7.16
CA GLY A 22 -6.56 -1.82 -7.30
C GLY A 22 -6.77 -0.92 -6.08
N TYR A 23 -7.45 0.21 -6.32
CA TYR A 23 -7.93 1.23 -5.38
C TYR A 23 -7.94 0.83 -3.89
N ASN A 24 -6.89 1.19 -3.13
CA ASN A 24 -6.80 0.91 -1.69
C ASN A 24 -6.52 2.19 -0.90
N ASN A 25 -7.58 2.97 -0.65
CA ASN A 25 -7.56 4.19 0.16
C ASN A 25 -6.88 3.96 1.53
N PRO A 26 -7.23 2.91 2.29
CA PRO A 26 -6.55 2.65 3.56
C PRO A 26 -5.03 2.44 3.46
N LEU A 27 -4.54 1.86 2.35
CA LEU A 27 -3.10 1.74 2.10
C LEU A 27 -2.47 3.12 1.86
N PHE A 28 -3.13 4.01 1.12
CA PHE A 28 -2.66 5.37 0.89
C PHE A 28 -2.51 6.12 2.22
N ALA A 29 -3.57 6.14 3.03
CA ALA A 29 -3.57 6.81 4.33
C ALA A 29 -2.48 6.25 5.28
N TRP A 30 -2.25 4.93 5.25
CA TRP A 30 -1.17 4.33 6.04
C TRP A 30 0.21 4.76 5.56
N VAL A 31 0.44 4.82 4.24
CA VAL A 31 1.73 5.25 3.67
C VAL A 31 2.02 6.71 4.03
N GLU A 32 1.02 7.58 3.95
CA GLU A 32 1.17 8.98 4.35
C GLU A 32 1.52 9.12 5.85
N LYS A 33 0.85 8.31 6.68
CA LYS A 33 1.09 8.35 8.13
C LYS A 33 2.47 7.82 8.54
N HIS A 34 3.03 6.86 7.79
CA HIS A 34 4.18 6.07 8.26
C HIS A 34 5.46 6.19 7.42
N ILE A 35 5.38 6.67 6.18
CA ILE A 35 6.51 6.67 5.23
C ILE A 35 6.83 8.09 4.74
N ILE A 36 5.84 8.85 4.30
CA ILE A 36 6.03 10.18 3.69
C ILE A 36 4.89 11.10 4.09
N GLU A 37 5.14 12.36 4.46
CA GLU A 37 4.09 13.24 4.99
C GLU A 37 2.94 13.53 4.01
N GLU A 38 3.20 13.51 2.69
CA GLU A 38 2.22 13.74 1.64
C GLU A 38 2.66 13.01 0.37
N ILE A 39 1.75 12.28 -0.28
CA ILE A 39 2.00 11.68 -1.60
C ILE A 39 1.41 12.63 -2.64
N ASP A 40 2.25 13.32 -3.42
CA ASP A 40 1.80 14.16 -4.55
C ASP A 40 1.66 13.30 -5.84
N ILE A 41 0.94 13.82 -6.85
CA ILE A 41 0.80 13.18 -8.17
C ILE A 41 2.20 12.89 -8.74
N ASP A 42 2.39 11.73 -9.36
CA ASP A 42 3.65 11.27 -9.97
C ASP A 42 4.79 11.05 -8.98
N THR A 43 4.54 11.07 -7.67
CA THR A 43 5.56 10.82 -6.66
C THR A 43 5.84 9.33 -6.52
N GLU A 44 7.10 8.93 -6.78
CA GLU A 44 7.60 7.60 -6.44
C GLU A 44 8.01 7.54 -4.97
N VAL A 45 7.27 6.80 -4.15
CA VAL A 45 7.59 6.54 -2.75
C VAL A 45 8.34 5.22 -2.64
N LEU A 46 9.58 5.26 -2.16
CA LEU A 46 10.38 4.05 -1.92
C LEU A 46 9.83 3.25 -0.72
N ILE A 47 9.39 2.02 -0.98
CA ILE A 47 8.95 1.07 0.03
C ILE A 47 10.11 0.13 0.35
N THR A 48 10.71 0.32 1.52
CA THR A 48 11.80 -0.55 2.00
C THR A 48 11.26 -1.88 2.54
N LEU A 49 12.16 -2.86 2.73
CA LEU A 49 11.84 -4.09 3.46
C LEU A 49 11.25 -3.80 4.84
N GLU A 50 11.81 -2.83 5.57
CA GLU A 50 11.34 -2.44 6.90
C GLU A 50 9.91 -1.84 6.83
N ASN A 51 9.63 -1.02 5.82
CA ASN A 51 8.29 -0.46 5.60
C ASN A 51 7.27 -1.57 5.36
N LEU A 52 7.63 -2.55 4.53
CA LEU A 52 6.75 -3.67 4.21
C LEU A 52 6.52 -4.61 5.41
N GLN A 53 7.53 -4.80 6.26
CA GLN A 53 7.39 -5.52 7.54
C GLN A 53 6.46 -4.78 8.51
N LYS A 54 6.61 -3.46 8.66
CA LYS A 54 5.72 -2.63 9.49
C LYS A 54 4.27 -2.67 9.00
N LEU A 55 4.08 -2.66 7.67
CA LEU A 55 2.76 -2.80 7.08
C LEU A 55 2.16 -4.18 7.41
N ARG A 56 2.91 -5.26 7.23
CA ARG A 56 2.47 -6.61 7.63
C ARG A 56 2.04 -6.64 9.09
N ASP A 57 2.87 -6.14 9.99
CA ASP A 57 2.62 -6.20 11.43
C ASP A 57 1.38 -5.38 11.81
N THR A 58 1.15 -4.24 11.13
CA THR A 58 -0.08 -3.46 11.27
C THR A 58 -1.29 -4.27 10.83
N LEU A 59 -1.23 -4.85 9.62
CA LEU A 59 -2.33 -5.62 9.05
C LEU A 59 -2.68 -6.84 9.92
N GLU A 60 -1.69 -7.55 10.44
CA GLU A 60 -1.88 -8.72 11.32
C GLU A 60 -2.63 -8.38 12.62
N GLN A 61 -2.48 -7.15 13.12
CA GLN A 61 -3.14 -6.67 14.33
C GLN A 61 -4.55 -6.11 14.07
N LEU A 62 -4.93 -5.89 12.81
CA LEU A 62 -6.23 -5.34 12.46
C LEU A 62 -7.37 -6.27 12.88
N ASN A 63 -8.37 -5.67 13.49
CA ASN A 63 -9.66 -6.24 13.82
C ASN A 63 -10.74 -5.14 13.77
N GLU A 64 -12.00 -5.53 13.93
CA GLU A 64 -13.14 -4.62 13.83
C GLU A 64 -13.08 -3.45 14.83
N THR A 65 -12.37 -3.61 15.95
CA THR A 65 -12.32 -2.57 17.00
C THR A 65 -11.20 -1.54 16.82
N ASN A 66 -10.15 -1.85 16.06
CA ASN A 66 -8.98 -0.97 15.90
C ASN A 66 -8.71 -0.56 14.44
N CYS A 67 -9.48 -1.07 13.48
CA CYS A 67 -9.29 -0.79 12.06
C CYS A 67 -9.31 0.70 11.72
N GLN A 68 -10.21 1.47 12.35
CA GLN A 68 -10.32 2.91 12.13
C GLN A 68 -9.12 3.71 12.65
N GLU A 69 -8.34 3.16 13.58
CA GLU A 69 -7.18 3.85 14.15
C GLU A 69 -5.89 3.46 13.43
N LEU A 70 -5.74 2.15 13.15
CA LEU A 70 -4.52 1.57 12.61
C LEU A 70 -4.47 1.61 11.09
N PHE A 71 -5.62 1.52 10.42
CA PHE A 71 -5.71 1.47 8.95
C PHE A 71 -7.00 2.17 8.48
N PRO A 72 -7.09 3.50 8.73
CA PRO A 72 -8.29 4.27 8.47
C PRO A 72 -8.60 4.36 6.98
N VAL A 73 -9.89 4.49 6.67
CA VAL A 73 -10.35 5.12 5.43
C VAL A 73 -10.19 6.63 5.58
N ASP A 74 -9.67 7.29 4.56
CA ASP A 74 -9.62 8.74 4.45
C ASP A 74 -10.86 9.25 3.68
N ASP A 75 -11.67 10.08 4.35
CA ASP A 75 -12.89 10.67 3.82
C ASP A 75 -12.62 11.74 2.75
N ASP A 76 -11.41 12.31 2.71
CA ASP A 76 -11.01 13.28 1.67
C ASP A 76 -10.62 12.57 0.36
N LEU A 77 -10.32 11.26 0.42
CA LEU A 77 -10.06 10.41 -0.74
C LEU A 77 -11.36 9.79 -1.26
N TYR A 78 -11.96 10.41 -2.27
CA TYR A 78 -13.23 9.99 -2.87
C TYR A 78 -13.23 8.62 -3.61
N TYR A 79 -12.12 7.87 -3.59
CA TYR A 79 -11.88 6.68 -4.39
C TYR A 79 -11.43 5.49 -3.54
N GLY A 80 -11.75 4.27 -3.99
CA GLY A 80 -11.46 3.03 -3.26
C GLY A 80 -12.48 2.71 -2.17
N VAL A 81 -12.08 1.92 -1.18
CA VAL A 81 -12.92 1.56 -0.03
C VAL A 81 -13.21 2.80 0.81
N GLN A 82 -14.50 3.07 1.05
CA GLN A 82 -14.99 4.25 1.78
C GLN A 82 -15.61 3.92 3.14
N GLU A 83 -15.80 2.63 3.43
CA GLU A 83 -16.48 2.18 4.64
C GLU A 83 -15.82 0.92 5.16
N TYR A 84 -15.86 0.71 6.48
CA TYR A 84 -15.34 -0.50 7.15
C TYR A 84 -16.29 -1.70 7.01
N ASN A 85 -16.72 -1.99 5.78
CA ASN A 85 -17.65 -3.06 5.44
C ASN A 85 -16.90 -4.30 4.89
N GLN A 86 -17.61 -5.25 4.27
CA GLN A 86 -16.96 -6.47 3.76
C GLN A 86 -15.92 -6.18 2.67
N ASP A 87 -16.10 -5.12 1.87
CA ASP A 87 -15.16 -4.75 0.81
C ASP A 87 -13.84 -4.25 1.41
N TYR A 88 -13.88 -3.49 2.52
CA TYR A 88 -12.69 -3.15 3.31
C TYR A 88 -11.91 -4.39 3.73
N TRP A 89 -12.60 -5.36 4.33
CA TRP A 89 -11.95 -6.58 4.82
C TRP A 89 -11.41 -7.46 3.69
N ASN A 90 -12.06 -7.46 2.52
CA ASN A 90 -11.54 -8.11 1.32
C ASN A 90 -10.24 -7.44 0.85
N CYS A 91 -10.21 -6.11 0.77
CA CYS A 91 -8.99 -5.36 0.42
C CYS A 91 -7.86 -5.59 1.44
N VAL A 92 -8.16 -5.61 2.74
CA VAL A 92 -7.18 -5.94 3.79
C VAL A 92 -6.64 -7.36 3.61
N ALA A 93 -7.49 -8.34 3.30
CA ALA A 93 -7.07 -9.72 3.07
C ALA A 93 -6.18 -9.87 1.83
N GLU A 94 -6.55 -9.20 0.73
CA GLU A 94 -5.74 -9.18 -0.50
C GLU A 94 -4.37 -8.53 -0.26
N LEU A 95 -4.35 -7.39 0.45
CA LEU A 95 -3.13 -6.69 0.80
C LEU A 95 -2.24 -7.53 1.72
N LYS A 96 -2.81 -8.22 2.72
CA LYS A 96 -2.08 -9.17 3.57
C LYS A 96 -1.38 -10.24 2.75
N ARG A 97 -2.10 -10.84 1.80
CA ARG A 97 -1.53 -11.86 0.90
C ARG A 97 -0.39 -11.29 0.09
N TRP A 98 -0.60 -10.14 -0.55
CA TRP A 98 0.42 -9.49 -1.37
C TRP A 98 1.67 -9.11 -0.57
N VAL A 99 1.52 -8.53 0.62
CA VAL A 99 2.64 -8.18 1.50
C VAL A 99 3.43 -9.42 1.90
N THR A 100 2.74 -10.50 2.26
CA THR A 100 3.37 -11.77 2.66
C THR A 100 4.14 -12.42 1.52
N ASP A 101 3.52 -12.47 0.33
CA ASP A 101 4.16 -13.01 -0.87
C ASP A 101 5.38 -12.17 -1.26
N THR A 102 5.23 -10.84 -1.30
CA THR A 102 6.31 -9.90 -1.64
C THR A 102 7.47 -10.01 -0.66
N LEU A 103 7.23 -10.07 0.65
CA LEU A 103 8.28 -10.28 1.65
C LEU A 103 9.04 -11.60 1.46
N SER A 104 8.40 -12.62 0.89
CA SER A 104 8.99 -13.94 0.70
C SER A 104 9.74 -14.08 -0.62
N THR A 105 9.34 -13.35 -1.66
CA THR A 105 9.87 -13.53 -3.02
C THR A 105 10.66 -12.33 -3.55
N PHE A 106 10.50 -11.14 -2.98
CA PHE A 106 11.11 -9.92 -3.50
C PHE A 106 12.57 -9.76 -3.04
N ASP A 107 13.46 -9.51 -4.00
CA ASP A 107 14.88 -9.26 -3.75
C ASP A 107 15.12 -7.74 -3.61
N PHE A 108 15.01 -7.24 -2.38
CA PHE A 108 15.25 -5.83 -2.02
C PHE A 108 16.72 -5.39 -2.16
N GLU A 109 17.66 -6.35 -2.26
CA GLU A 109 19.06 -6.01 -2.50
C GLU A 109 19.25 -5.58 -3.95
N LYS A 110 18.57 -6.26 -4.89
CA LYS A 110 18.69 -6.00 -6.32
C LYS A 110 17.64 -5.04 -6.89
N ASN A 111 16.51 -4.87 -6.23
CA ASN A 111 15.39 -4.08 -6.74
C ASN A 111 14.87 -3.10 -5.68
N ASP A 112 14.44 -1.93 -6.14
CA ASP A 112 13.63 -0.99 -5.37
C ASP A 112 12.15 -1.36 -5.55
N LEU A 113 11.37 -1.30 -4.48
CA LEU A 113 9.91 -1.37 -4.53
C LEU A 113 9.37 0.05 -4.36
N LEU A 114 8.55 0.52 -5.29
CA LEU A 114 8.06 1.89 -5.34
C LEU A 114 6.53 1.89 -5.30
N LEU A 115 5.95 2.80 -4.55
CA LEU A 115 4.53 3.14 -4.62
C LEU A 115 4.37 4.43 -5.40
N THR A 116 3.45 4.45 -6.34
CA THR A 116 3.03 5.66 -7.07
C THR A 116 1.52 5.81 -6.94
N ALA A 117 1.03 7.03 -6.75
CA ALA A 117 -0.39 7.33 -6.75
C ALA A 117 -0.71 8.29 -7.90
N TRP A 118 -1.82 8.03 -8.58
CA TRP A 118 -2.32 8.83 -9.70
C TRP A 118 -3.81 9.11 -9.45
N TRP A 119 -4.29 10.35 -9.56
CA TRP A 119 -5.72 10.67 -9.39
C TRP A 119 -6.25 11.69 -10.40
#